data_AF-A0A9E3SSN1-F1
#
_entry.id   AF-A0A9E3SSN1-F1
#
_cell.length_a   1.000
_cell.length_b   1.000
_cell.length_c   1.000
_cell.angle_alpha   90.00
_cell.angle_beta   90.00
_cell.angle_gamma   90.00
#
_symmetry.space_group_name_H-M   'P 1'
#
loop_
_entity.id
_entity.type
_entity.pdbx_description
1 polymer ?
#
loop_
_entity_poly.entity_id
_entity_poly.type
_entity_poly.pdbx_seq_one_letter_code
_entity_poly.pdbx_strand_id
1 'polypeptide(L)'
;MRSSDKFAELDSQAFGTLVEPYRRELHLHCYRMLGSVLDAEDLVQETLLRAWRRRDTLENREALRAWLYKIATHVCLDALRKRPRRVVP
;
A
#
# COMPACT_ATOMS: atom_id res chain seq x y z
N MET A 1 -25.37 1.37 -15.44
CA MET A 1 -24.45 2.06 -14.53
C MET A 1 -23.44 1.06 -13.98
N ARG A 2 -22.41 0.71 -14.76
CA ARG A 2 -21.26 -0.10 -14.33
C ARG A 2 -20.05 0.48 -15.07
N SER A 3 -19.35 1.39 -14.39
CA SER A 3 -18.14 2.05 -14.89
C SER A 3 -16.92 1.56 -14.08
N SER A 4 -16.95 0.29 -13.66
CA SER A 4 -15.99 -0.31 -12.73
C SER A 4 -14.77 -0.92 -13.44
N ASP A 5 -14.80 -1.09 -14.76
CA ASP A 5 -13.76 -1.80 -15.52
C ASP A 5 -12.56 -0.93 -15.95
N LYS A 6 -12.49 0.35 -15.53
CA LYS A 6 -11.41 1.25 -15.99
C LYS A 6 -10.05 0.95 -15.37
N PHE A 7 -10.00 0.34 -14.18
CA PHE A 7 -8.74 0.10 -13.47
C PHE A 7 -8.13 -1.27 -13.75
N ALA A 8 -8.94 -2.26 -14.17
CA ALA A 8 -8.47 -3.58 -14.54
C ALA A 8 -7.56 -3.55 -15.78
N GLU A 9 -7.90 -2.68 -16.74
CA GLU A 9 -7.16 -2.47 -17.99
C GLU A 9 -5.92 -1.58 -17.84
N LEU A 10 -5.69 -0.97 -16.67
CA LEU A 10 -4.48 -0.18 -16.45
C LEU A 10 -3.25 -1.06 -16.60
N ASP A 11 -2.32 -0.64 -17.45
CA ASP A 11 -0.98 -1.20 -17.51
C ASP A 11 -0.14 -0.78 -16.28
N SER A 12 1.01 -1.42 -16.12
CA SER A 12 1.88 -1.23 -14.97
C SER A 12 2.48 0.18 -14.90
N GLN A 13 2.71 0.82 -16.04
CA GLN A 13 3.30 2.16 -16.12
C GLN A 13 2.28 3.24 -15.74
N ALA A 14 1.06 3.13 -16.27
CA ALA A 14 -0.06 4.01 -15.94
C ALA A 14 -0.42 3.90 -14.45
N PHE A 15 -0.42 2.68 -13.91
CA PHE A 15 -0.62 2.48 -12.48
C PHE A 15 0.53 3.05 -11.65
N GLY A 16 1.78 2.83 -12.05
CA GLY A 16 2.96 3.42 -11.39
C GLY A 16 2.85 4.94 -11.30
N THR A 17 2.51 5.59 -12.41
CA THR A 17 2.31 7.05 -12.47
C THR A 17 1.15 7.50 -11.57
N LEU A 18 0.08 6.71 -11.49
CA LEU A 18 -1.08 6.99 -10.65
C LEU A 18 -0.75 6.94 -9.15
N VAL A 19 0.12 6.02 -8.72
CA VAL A 19 0.42 5.81 -7.30
C VAL A 19 1.63 6.61 -6.80
N GLU A 20 2.51 7.05 -7.70
CA GLU A 20 3.76 7.74 -7.35
C GLU A 20 3.58 8.96 -6.43
N PRO A 21 2.57 9.85 -6.62
CA PRO A 21 2.34 10.97 -5.71
C PRO A 21 2.10 10.56 -4.25
N TYR A 22 1.61 9.33 -4.03
CA TYR A 22 1.31 8.80 -2.71
C TYR A 22 2.49 8.06 -2.07
N ARG A 23 3.56 7.74 -2.83
CA ARG A 23 4.71 6.96 -2.32
C ARG A 23 5.32 7.57 -1.06
N ARG A 24 5.56 8.89 -1.08
CA ARG A 24 6.18 9.60 0.05
C ARG A 24 5.32 9.55 1.30
N GLU A 25 4.01 9.76 1.17
CA GLU A 25 3.12 9.75 2.33
C GLU A 25 2.89 8.33 2.89
N LEU A 26 2.86 7.31 2.02
CA LEU A 26 2.82 5.91 2.43
C LEU A 26 4.10 5.52 3.17
N HIS A 27 5.26 5.97 2.71
CA HIS A 27 6.53 5.75 3.41
C HIS A 27 6.51 6.33 4.82
N LEU A 28 6.08 7.58 4.97
CA LEU A 28 5.93 8.20 6.29
C LEU A 28 4.90 7.46 7.17
N HIS A 29 3.83 6.93 6.58
CA HIS A 29 2.84 6.13 7.30
C HIS A 29 3.43 4.82 7.82
N CYS A 30 4.08 4.04 6.95
CA CYS A 30 4.76 2.81 7.33
C CYS A 30 5.85 3.06 8.38
N TYR A 31 6.64 4.12 8.21
CA TYR A 31 7.68 4.53 9.16
C TYR A 31 7.11 4.83 10.55
N ARG A 32 5.99 5.57 10.64
CA ARG A 32 5.32 5.83 11.93
C ARG A 32 4.83 4.56 12.62
N MET A 33 4.48 3.52 11.88
CA MET A 33 4.01 2.25 12.45
C MET A 33 5.15 1.32 12.86
N LEU A 34 6.26 1.29 12.10
CA LEU A 34 7.34 0.33 12.28
C LEU A 34 8.54 0.89 13.07
N GLY A 35 8.75 2.21 13.01
CA GLY A 35 9.91 2.89 13.59
C GLY A 35 11.23 2.59 12.87
N SER A 36 11.19 2.04 11.65
CA SER A 36 12.34 1.60 10.87
C SER A 36 12.18 2.08 9.43
N VAL A 37 13.21 2.78 8.91
CA VAL A 37 13.19 3.32 7.54
C VAL A 37 13.25 2.20 6.51
N LEU A 38 14.15 1.23 6.72
CA LEU A 38 14.29 0.09 5.80
C LEU A 38 13.01 -0.73 5.72
N ASP A 39 12.42 -1.08 6.87
CA ASP A 39 11.16 -1.82 6.89
C ASP A 39 10.04 -0.98 6.24
N ALA A 40 10.04 0.33 6.43
CA ALA A 40 9.03 1.20 5.83
C ALA A 40 9.12 1.24 4.30
N GLU A 41 10.33 1.33 3.74
CA GLU A 41 10.55 1.24 2.29
C GLU A 41 10.07 -0.09 1.72
N ASP A 42 10.42 -1.20 2.36
CA ASP A 42 9.97 -2.54 1.96
C ASP A 42 8.44 -2.68 2.00
N LEU A 43 7.80 -2.18 3.06
CA LEU A 43 6.35 -2.24 3.17
C LEU A 43 5.62 -1.30 2.21
N VAL A 44 6.23 -0.19 1.78
CA VAL A 44 5.70 0.62 0.68
C VAL A 44 5.71 -0.19 -0.62
N GLN A 45 6.80 -0.88 -0.94
CA GLN A 45 6.85 -1.70 -2.15
C GLN A 45 5.81 -2.83 -2.11
N GLU A 46 5.71 -3.56 -0.99
CA GLU A 46 4.70 -4.60 -0.81
C GLU A 46 3.27 -4.04 -0.91
N THR A 47 3.03 -2.83 -0.39
CA THR A 47 1.75 -2.13 -0.54
C THR A 47 1.42 -1.88 -2.01
N LEU A 48 2.36 -1.33 -2.78
CA LEU A 48 2.15 -1.05 -4.20
C LEU A 48 1.96 -2.33 -5.02
N LEU A 49 2.68 -3.41 -4.69
CA LEU A 49 2.51 -4.73 -5.32
C LEU A 49 1.12 -5.32 -5.02
N ARG A 50 0.65 -5.24 -3.78
CA ARG A 50 -0.72 -5.68 -3.41
C ARG A 50 -1.79 -4.83 -4.07
N ALA A 51 -1.55 -3.52 -4.15
CA ALA A 51 -2.43 -2.59 -4.82
C ALA A 51 -2.54 -2.93 -6.32
N TRP A 52 -1.41 -3.13 -7.01
CA TRP A 52 -1.39 -3.55 -8.42
C TRP A 52 -2.20 -4.83 -8.67
N ARG A 53 -2.06 -5.84 -7.80
CA ARG A 53 -2.79 -7.11 -7.88
C ARG A 53 -4.29 -6.98 -7.62
N ARG A 54 -4.73 -5.92 -6.91
CA ARG A 54 -6.13 -5.69 -6.50
C ARG A 54 -6.75 -4.46 -7.17
N ARG A 55 -6.11 -3.90 -8.19
CA ARG A 55 -6.53 -2.64 -8.84
C ARG A 55 -7.95 -2.70 -9.41
N ASP A 56 -8.43 -3.89 -9.74
CA ASP A 56 -9.80 -4.20 -10.13
C ASP A 56 -10.84 -3.93 -9.03
N THR A 57 -10.42 -3.90 -7.76
CA THR A 57 -11.28 -3.58 -6.61
C THR A 57 -11.38 -2.08 -6.32
N LEU A 58 -10.63 -1.24 -7.05
CA LEU A 58 -10.65 0.20 -6.86
C LEU A 58 -11.92 0.79 -7.50
N GLU A 59 -12.76 1.41 -6.68
CA GLU A 59 -14.04 1.96 -7.13
C GLU A 59 -13.86 3.17 -8.07
N ASN A 60 -13.00 4.11 -7.69
CA ASN A 60 -12.72 5.33 -8.45
C ASN A 60 -11.40 5.99 -7.99
N ARG A 61 -10.99 7.06 -8.69
CA ARG A 61 -9.76 7.81 -8.37
C ARG A 61 -9.83 8.55 -7.04
N GLU A 62 -11.01 8.99 -6.61
CA GLU A 62 -11.21 9.72 -5.35
C GLU A 62 -10.96 8.80 -4.14
N ALA A 63 -11.31 7.51 -4.26
CA ALA A 63 -11.07 6.49 -3.25
C ALA A 63 -9.62 6.00 -3.19
N LEU A 64 -8.79 6.28 -4.21
CA LEU A 64 -7.44 5.71 -4.35
C LEU A 64 -6.58 5.93 -3.11
N ARG A 65 -6.56 7.16 -2.59
CA ARG A 65 -5.76 7.48 -1.41
C ARG A 65 -6.17 6.64 -0.21
N ALA A 66 -7.45 6.67 0.16
CA ALA A 66 -7.96 5.91 1.29
C ALA A 66 -7.73 4.39 1.12
N TRP A 67 -7.90 3.89 -0.10
CA TRP A 67 -7.66 2.49 -0.45
C TRP A 67 -6.18 2.09 -0.31
N LEU A 68 -5.23 2.92 -0.76
CA LEU A 68 -3.79 2.67 -0.57
C LEU A 68 -3.41 2.65 0.92
N TYR A 69 -3.91 3.58 1.72
CA TYR A 69 -3.66 3.60 3.18
C TYR A 69 -4.24 2.37 3.89
N LYS A 70 -5.39 1.87 3.45
CA LYS A 70 -5.98 0.63 3.98
C LYS A 70 -5.06 -0.56 3.73
N ILE A 71 -4.51 -0.69 2.52
CA ILE A 71 -3.55 -1.73 2.18
C ILE A 71 -2.27 -1.58 3.02
N ALA A 72 -1.69 -0.37 3.06
CA ALA A 72 -0.46 -0.10 3.81
C ALA A 72 -0.60 -0.42 5.29
N THR A 73 -1.73 -0.04 5.90
CA THR A 73 -2.01 -0.33 7.31
C THR A 73 -2.08 -1.83 7.56
N HIS A 74 -2.77 -2.59 6.70
CA HIS A 74 -2.80 -4.04 6.84
C HIS A 74 -1.41 -4.67 6.69
N VAL A 75 -0.63 -4.23 5.71
CA VAL A 75 0.75 -4.69 5.49
C VAL A 75 1.63 -4.41 6.72
N CYS A 76 1.54 -3.22 7.30
CA CYS A 76 2.26 -2.86 8.52
C CYS A 76 1.83 -3.70 9.73
N LEU A 77 0.53 -3.89 9.93
CA LEU A 77 0.02 -4.72 11.03
C LEU A 77 0.47 -6.18 10.89
N ASP A 78 0.46 -6.73 9.67
CA ASP A 78 0.95 -8.08 9.40
C ASP A 78 2.45 -8.21 9.70
N ALA A 79 3.25 -7.21 9.32
CA ALA A 79 4.68 -7.18 9.63
C ALA A 79 4.93 -7.10 11.15
N LEU A 80 4.21 -6.24 11.86
CA LEU A 80 4.31 -6.12 13.32
C LEU A 80 3.93 -7.41 14.05
N ARG A 81 2.90 -8.13 13.58
CA ARG A 81 2.49 -9.43 14.13
C ARG A 81 3.56 -10.52 13.95
N LYS A 82 4.30 -10.47 12.85
CA LYS A 82 5.38 -11.43 12.54
C LYS A 82 6.67 -11.13 13.28
N ARG A 83 6.84 -9.92 13.81
CA ARG A 83 8.03 -9.56 14.57
C ARG A 83 8.10 -10.44 15.82
N PRO A 84 9.20 -11.19 16.05
CA PRO A 84 9.33 -11.98 17.25
C PRO A 84 9.17 -11.04 18.45
N ARG A 85 8.24 -11.36 19.35
CA ARG A 85 8.15 -10.67 20.63
C ARG A 85 9.53 -10.83 21.25
N ARG A 86 10.25 -9.73 21.50
CA ARG A 86 11.47 -9.77 22.30
C ARG A 86 11.06 -10.40 23.63
N VAL A 87 11.41 -11.67 23.81
CA VAL A 87 11.47 -12.28 25.14
C VAL A 87 12.65 -11.57 25.78
N VAL A 88 12.36 -10.56 26.58
CA VAL A 88 13.37 -9.96 27.44
C VAL A 88 13.79 -11.04 28.44
N PRO A 89 15.10 -11.28 28.64
CA PRO A 89 15.58 -12.26 29.62
C PRO A 89 15.08 -11.97 31.04
#